data_AF-A0A835BCS9-F1
#
_entry.id   AF-A0A835BCS9-F1
#
_cell.length_a   1.000
_cell.length_b   1.000
_cell.length_c   1.000
_cell.angle_alpha   90.00
_cell.angle_beta   90.00
_cell.angle_gamma   90.00
#
_symmetry.space_group_name_H-M   'P 1'
#
loop_
_entity.id
_entity.type
_entity.pdbx_description
1 polymer ?
#
loop_
_entity_poly.entity_id
_entity_poly.type
_entity_poly.pdbx_seq_one_letter_code
_entity_poly.pdbx_strand_id
1 'polypeptide(L)'
;MMVQCPYSVQVWRSFSPIGLTTHQPATSQPNGLKQWWTAMIGQHQPQRSSIIDQAVIYIAWNIWKERCRRVFDNKELDVNQLVVSIKQDIANWNMTHNICEE
;
A
#
# COMPACT_ATOMS: atom_id res chain seq x y z
N MET A 1 12.23 -5.46 4.92
CA MET A 1 11.37 -5.55 6.12
C MET A 1 9.90 -5.16 5.88
N MET A 2 9.57 -4.05 5.21
CA MET A 2 8.17 -3.69 4.84
C MET A 2 7.54 -4.57 3.75
N VAL A 3 8.39 -5.19 2.93
CA VAL A 3 8.02 -5.87 1.69
C VAL A 3 8.21 -7.40 1.76
N GLN A 4 8.86 -7.89 2.81
CA GLN A 4 9.23 -9.31 2.99
C GLN A 4 8.64 -9.93 4.27
N CYS A 5 7.95 -9.13 5.10
CA CYS A 5 7.30 -9.65 6.30
C CYS A 5 6.01 -10.38 5.90
N PRO A 6 5.74 -11.60 6.42
CA PRO A 6 4.53 -12.37 6.08
C PRO A 6 3.24 -11.59 6.27
N TYR A 7 3.17 -10.76 7.31
CA TYR A 7 2.04 -9.87 7.57
C TYR A 7 1.82 -8.87 6.43
N SER A 8 2.86 -8.13 6.05
CA SER A 8 2.77 -7.12 4.99
C SER A 8 2.43 -7.74 3.63
N VAL A 9 2.97 -8.93 3.33
CA VAL A 9 2.65 -9.67 2.09
C VAL A 9 1.17 -10.06 2.05
N GLN A 10 0.59 -10.50 3.16
CA GLN A 10 -0.83 -10.82 3.23
C GLN A 10 -1.70 -9.58 2.97
N VAL A 11 -1.35 -8.44 3.56
CA VAL A 11 -2.05 -7.16 3.30
C VAL A 11 -2.00 -6.82 1.81
N TRP A 12 -0.83 -6.88 1.17
CA TRP A 12 -0.70 -6.64 -0.29
C TRP A 12 -1.52 -7.61 -1.14
N ARG A 13 -1.60 -8.89 -0.74
CA ARG A 13 -2.41 -9.91 -1.45
C ARG A 13 -3.90 -9.59 -1.40
N SER A 14 -4.40 -9.03 -0.29
CA SER A 14 -5.79 -8.60 -0.20
C SER A 14 -6.19 -7.53 -1.21
N PHE A 15 -5.22 -6.80 -1.79
CA PHE A 15 -5.45 -5.78 -2.82
C PHE A 15 -5.14 -6.25 -4.25
N SER A 16 -4.69 -7.50 -4.43
CA SER A 16 -4.45 -8.13 -5.74
C SER A 16 -5.63 -8.02 -6.73
N PRO A 17 -6.91 -8.17 -6.31
CA PRO A 17 -8.06 -8.08 -7.23
C PRO A 17 -8.23 -6.72 -7.93
N ILE A 18 -7.56 -5.66 -7.46
CA ILE A 18 -7.65 -4.29 -8.01
C ILE A 18 -6.56 -4.07 -9.09
N GLY A 19 -5.91 -5.13 -9.57
CA GLY A 19 -4.83 -5.04 -10.57
C GLY A 19 -3.47 -4.66 -9.98
N LEU A 20 -3.32 -4.76 -8.65
CA LEU A 20 -2.10 -4.39 -7.93
C LEU A 20 -1.07 -5.53 -7.83
N THR A 21 -1.33 -6.66 -8.50
CA THR A 21 -0.49 -7.86 -8.50
C THR A 21 0.94 -7.58 -8.93
N THR A 22 1.14 -6.71 -9.92
CA THR A 22 2.44 -6.31 -10.47
C THR A 22 3.26 -5.44 -9.51
N HIS A 23 2.59 -4.83 -8.52
CA HIS A 23 3.22 -3.95 -7.52
C HIS A 23 3.50 -4.67 -6.21
N GLN A 24 3.18 -5.97 -6.12
CA GLN A 24 3.62 -6.77 -4.99
C GLN A 24 5.15 -6.80 -4.97
N PRO A 25 5.76 -6.57 -3.81
CA PRO A 25 7.19 -6.85 -3.67
C PRO A 25 7.42 -8.33 -3.92
N ALA A 26 8.21 -8.64 -4.95
CA ALA A 26 8.67 -10.00 -5.17
C ALA A 26 9.36 -10.48 -3.89
N THR A 27 8.78 -11.50 -3.26
CA THR A 27 9.31 -12.15 -2.05
C THR A 27 10.73 -12.70 -2.25
N SER A 28 11.18 -12.77 -3.50
CA SER A 28 12.47 -13.31 -3.96
C SER A 28 13.52 -12.26 -4.34
N GLN A 29 13.27 -10.95 -4.19
CA GLN A 29 14.28 -9.94 -4.51
C GLN A 29 15.06 -9.50 -3.24
N PRO A 30 16.40 -9.66 -3.20
CA PRO A 30 17.27 -9.20 -2.09
C PRO A 30 17.42 -7.66 -2.06
N ASN A 31 16.87 -7.01 -3.07
CA ASN A 31 17.02 -5.60 -3.38
C ASN A 31 15.97 -4.80 -2.59
N GLY A 32 16.39 -4.21 -1.47
CA GLY A 32 15.54 -3.64 -0.42
C GLY A 32 14.46 -2.63 -0.86
N LEU A 33 13.70 -2.13 0.13
CA LEU A 33 12.55 -1.22 -0.04
C LEU A 33 12.76 -0.12 -1.09
N LYS A 34 13.96 0.47 -1.11
CA LYS A 34 14.36 1.51 -2.07
C LYS A 34 14.24 1.06 -3.53
N GLN A 35 14.69 -0.15 -3.85
CA GLN A 35 14.73 -0.66 -5.22
C GLN A 35 13.33 -1.07 -5.71
N TRP A 36 12.52 -1.69 -4.85
CA TRP A 36 11.10 -1.91 -5.13
C TRP A 36 10.35 -0.60 -5.35
N TRP A 37 10.59 0.41 -4.50
CA TRP A 37 9.99 1.73 -4.64
C TRP A 37 10.43 2.43 -5.93
N THR A 38 11.72 2.40 -6.26
CA THR A 38 12.25 2.95 -7.52
C THR A 38 11.69 2.22 -8.75
N ALA A 39 11.53 0.89 -8.69
CA ALA A 39 10.91 0.14 -9.78
C ALA A 39 9.42 0.49 -9.93
N MET A 40 8.71 0.67 -8.82
CA MET A 40 7.30 1.08 -8.82
C MET A 40 7.11 2.48 -9.41
N ILE A 41 7.87 3.48 -8.94
CA ILE A 41 7.78 4.86 -9.45
C ILE A 41 8.35 4.96 -10.87
N GLY A 42 9.42 4.22 -11.18
CA GLY A 42 10.04 4.21 -12.51
C GLY A 42 9.15 3.56 -13.58
N GLN A 43 8.16 2.76 -13.18
CA GLN A 43 7.12 2.22 -14.06
C GLN A 43 5.94 3.18 -14.30
N HIS A 44 6.07 4.48 -14.00
CA HIS A 44 5.11 5.50 -14.41
C HIS A 44 4.98 5.52 -15.96
N GLN A 45 4.06 4.70 -16.46
CA GLN A 45 3.60 4.72 -17.84
C GLN A 45 2.62 5.89 -18.00
N PRO A 46 2.66 6.63 -19.12
CA PRO A 46 1.74 7.75 -19.37
C PRO A 46 0.26 7.32 -19.45
N GLN A 47 -0.05 6.02 -19.56
CA GLN A 47 -1.40 5.45 -19.50
C GLN A 47 -1.79 4.88 -18.12
N ARG A 48 -0.93 4.95 -17.11
CA ARG A 48 -1.26 4.45 -15.77
C ARG A 48 -2.23 5.43 -15.11
N SER A 49 -3.37 4.95 -14.62
CA SER A 49 -4.32 5.83 -13.94
C SER A 49 -3.70 6.32 -12.63
N SER A 50 -3.76 7.62 -12.36
CA SER A 50 -3.22 8.23 -11.14
C SER A 50 -3.78 7.58 -9.87
N ILE A 51 -4.99 7.00 -9.97
CA ILE A 51 -5.70 6.29 -8.92
C ILE A 51 -4.95 5.04 -8.46
N ILE A 52 -4.35 4.27 -9.38
CA ILE A 52 -3.59 3.07 -9.04
C ILE A 52 -2.31 3.47 -8.29
N ASP A 53 -1.59 4.49 -8.77
CA ASP A 53 -0.40 5.00 -8.10
C ASP A 53 -0.70 5.52 -6.69
N GLN A 54 -1.78 6.29 -6.56
CA GLN A 54 -2.25 6.78 -5.26
C GLN A 54 -2.62 5.63 -4.33
N ALA A 55 -3.38 4.63 -4.80
CA ALA A 55 -3.74 3.47 -3.99
C ALA A 55 -2.50 2.73 -3.47
N VAL A 56 -1.46 2.55 -4.31
CA VAL A 56 -0.21 1.92 -3.89
C VAL A 56 0.51 2.73 -2.81
N ILE A 57 0.56 4.06 -2.96
CA ILE A 57 1.15 4.96 -1.95
C ILE A 57 0.39 4.83 -0.62
N TYR A 58 -0.95 4.85 -0.65
CA TYR A 58 -1.78 4.72 0.55
C TYR A 58 -1.63 3.37 1.25
N ILE A 59 -1.54 2.27 0.49
CA ILE A 59 -1.30 0.94 1.05
C ILE A 59 0.09 0.90 1.70
N ALA A 60 1.13 1.38 1.01
CA ALA A 60 2.50 1.40 1.54
C ALA A 60 2.61 2.25 2.81
N TRP A 61 1.96 3.41 2.82
CA TRP A 61 1.90 4.31 3.97
C TRP A 61 1.22 3.66 5.18
N ASN A 62 0.07 3.01 4.98
CA ASN A 62 -0.65 2.34 6.06
C ASN A 62 0.10 1.13 6.63
N ILE A 63 0.79 0.37 5.77
CA ILE A 63 1.67 -0.70 6.23
C ILE A 63 2.83 -0.13 7.08
N TRP A 64 3.40 1.01 6.68
CA TRP A 64 4.43 1.69 7.48
C TRP A 64 3.88 2.14 8.83
N LYS A 65 2.73 2.83 8.86
CA LYS A 65 2.04 3.26 10.08
C LYS A 65 1.81 2.09 11.03
N GLU A 66 1.30 0.96 10.54
CA GLU A 66 1.05 -0.23 11.37
C GLU A 66 2.35 -0.79 11.95
N ARG A 67 3.46 -0.79 11.21
CA ARG A 67 4.76 -1.21 11.75
C ARG A 67 5.23 -0.28 12.85
N CYS A 68 5.11 1.04 12.66
CA CYS A 68 5.41 2.01 13.71
C CYS A 68 4.53 1.77 14.93
N ARG A 69 3.24 1.54 14.76
CA ARG A 69 2.30 1.26 15.83
C ARG A 69 2.66 0.00 16.63
N ARG A 70 3.10 -1.06 15.96
CA ARG A 70 3.59 -2.29 16.61
C ARG A 70 4.85 -2.07 17.43
N VAL A 71 5.78 -1.24 16.95
CA VAL A 71 7.07 -1.00 17.60
C VAL A 71 6.98 0.03 18.73
N PHE A 72 6.25 1.12 18.52
CA PHE A 72 6.22 2.27 19.43
C PHE A 72 5.03 2.23 20.39
N ASP A 73 3.86 1.76 19.94
CA ASP A 73 2.65 1.72 20.77
C ASP A 73 2.35 0.33 21.34
N ASN A 74 3.14 -0.69 20.97
CA ASN A 74 2.92 -2.09 21.29
C ASN A 74 1.48 -2.57 20.97
N LYS A 75 0.90 -2.02 19.90
CA LYS A 75 -0.45 -2.34 19.41
C LYS A 75 -0.37 -2.96 18.02
N GLU A 76 -1.20 -3.97 17.79
CA GLU A 76 -1.29 -4.65 16.50
C GLU A 76 -2.71 -4.73 15.95
N LEU A 77 -2.85 -4.57 14.64
CA LEU A 77 -4.08 -4.81 13.89
C LEU A 77 -3.93 -6.14 13.19
N ASP A 78 -5.00 -6.92 13.18
CA ASP A 78 -5.10 -8.04 12.25
C ASP A 78 -5.02 -7.54 10.79
N VAL A 79 -4.61 -8.42 9.88
CA VAL A 79 -4.54 -8.13 8.43
C VAL A 79 -5.88 -7.57 7.93
N ASN A 80 -7.01 -8.17 8.34
CA ASN A 80 -8.32 -7.73 7.88
C ASN A 80 -8.68 -6.34 8.41
N GLN A 81 -8.34 -6.05 9.67
CA GLN A 81 -8.58 -4.73 10.27
C GLN A 81 -7.77 -3.64 9.55
N LEU A 82 -6.51 -3.92 9.23
CA LEU A 82 -5.68 -3.00 8.47
C LEU A 82 -6.21 -2.81 7.04
N VAL A 83 -6.63 -3.88 6.37
CA VAL A 83 -7.23 -3.80 5.02
C VAL A 83 -8.50 -2.95 5.03
N VAL A 84 -9.37 -3.09 6.02
CA VAL A 84 -10.56 -2.25 6.18
C VAL A 84 -10.16 -0.79 6.38
N SER A 85 -9.19 -0.52 7.27
CA SER A 85 -8.68 0.85 7.49
C SER A 85 -8.12 1.47 6.22
N ILE A 86 -7.36 0.72 5.42
CA ILE A 86 -6.81 1.19 4.14
C ILE A 86 -7.91 1.53 3.14
N LYS A 87 -8.94 0.67 3.02
CA LYS A 87 -10.09 0.94 2.14
C LYS A 87 -10.84 2.19 2.57
N GLN A 88 -11.01 2.39 3.88
CA GLN A 88 -11.62 3.59 4.44
C GLN A 88 -10.80 4.85 4.12
N ASP A 89 -9.47 4.80 4.29
CA ASP A 89 -8.57 5.91 3.97
C ASP A 89 -8.68 6.29 2.48
N ILE A 90 -8.69 5.30 1.58
CA ILE A 90 -8.83 5.52 0.13
C ILE A 90 -10.22 6.11 -0.20
N ALA A 91 -11.29 5.60 0.42
CA ALA A 91 -12.65 6.09 0.19
C ALA A 91 -12.83 7.54 0.69
N ASN A 92 -12.31 7.85 1.88
CA ASN A 92 -12.33 9.20 2.45
C ASN A 92 -11.55 10.18 1.58
N TRP A 93 -10.42 9.75 1.02
CA TRP A 93 -9.65 10.57 0.08
C TRP A 93 -10.42 10.86 -1.20
N ASN A 94 -11.05 9.86 -1.81
CA ASN A 94 -11.89 10.04 -3.01
C ASN A 94 -13.06 11.02 -2.75
N MET A 95 -13.72 10.91 -1.59
CA MET A 95 -14.76 11.87 -1.20
C MET A 95 -14.21 13.28 -1.05
N THR A 96 -13.05 13.45 -0.41
CA THR A 96 -12.44 14.77 -0.23
C THR A 96 -12.02 15.40 -1.55
N HIS A 97 -11.53 14.60 -2.51
CA HIS A 97 -11.18 15.08 -3.84
C HIS A 97 -12.42 15.55 -4.63
N ASN A 98 -13.51 14.78 -4.59
CA ASN A 98 -14.78 15.15 -5.24
C ASN A 98 -15.42 16.41 -4.64
N ILE A 99 -15.28 16.65 -3.33
CA ILE A 99 -15.83 17.85 -2.67
C ILE A 99 -15.06 19.12 -3.05
N CYS A 100 -13.80 19.03 -3.47
CA CYS A 100 -13.00 20.18 -3.88
C CYS A 100 -13.15 20.56 -5.36
N GLU A 101 -13.86 19.75 -6.16
CA GLU A 101 -14.12 20.01 -7.59
C GLU A 101 -15.53 20.58 -7.87
N GLU A 102 -16.38 20.74 -6.83
CA GLU A 102 -17.66 21.47 -6.88
C GLU A 102 -17.52 22.92 -6.39
#